data_AF-A0A4R5A093-F1
#
_entry.id   AF-A0A4R5A093-F1
#
_cell.length_a   1.000
_cell.length_b   1.000
_cell.length_c   1.000
_cell.angle_alpha   90.00
_cell.angle_beta   90.00
_cell.angle_gamma   90.00
#
_symmetry.space_group_name_H-M   'P 1'
#
loop_
_entity.id
_entity.type
_entity.pdbx_description
1 polymer ?
#
loop_
_entity_poly.entity_id
_entity_poly.type
_entity_poly.pdbx_seq_one_letter_code
_entity_poly.pdbx_strand_id
1 'polypeptide(L)' 'MRAIQTAVRQLRTARDKGMSTAEYAVGTIAAAAFAGLLFKIVTSPEVKTLLLGIIKKALQLAG' A
#
# COMPACT_ATOMS: atom_id res chain seq x y z
N MET A 1 35.80 3.73 30.26
CA MET A 1 34.75 4.58 29.64
C MET A 1 34.71 4.52 28.12
N ARG A 2 35.84 4.66 27.39
CA ARG A 2 35.85 4.65 25.91
C ARG A 2 35.28 3.37 25.27
N ALA A 3 35.56 2.20 25.82
CA ALA A 3 35.02 0.93 25.30
C ALA A 3 33.49 0.85 25.38
N ILE A 4 32.90 1.32 26.48
CA ILE A 4 31.44 1.38 26.65
C ILE A 4 30.81 2.36 25.66
N GLN A 5 31.44 3.52 25.44
CA GLN A 5 30.96 4.51 24.47
C GLN A 5 30.96 3.97 23.03
N THR A 6 31.99 3.23 22.64
CA THR A 6 32.06 2.61 21.30
C THR A 6 30.98 1.54 21.11
N ALA A 7 30.77 0.67 22.11
CA ALA A 7 29.74 -0.37 22.06
C ALA A 7 28.32 0.22 21.94
N VAL A 8 28.00 1.25 22.74
CA VAL A 8 26.71 1.96 22.67
C VAL A 8 26.50 2.62 21.31
N ARG A 9 27.55 3.21 20.73
CA ARG A 9 27.48 3.83 19.40
C ARG A 9 27.23 2.81 18.30
N GLN A 10 27.89 1.65 18.36
CA GLN A 10 27.67 0.56 17.41
C GLN A 10 26.23 0.02 17.46
N LEU A 11 25.69 -0.20 18.66
CA LEU A 11 24.30 -0.65 18.84
C LEU A 11 23.29 0.35 18.26
N ARG A 12 23.50 1.65 18.49
CA ARG A 12 22.66 2.70 17.89
C ARG A 12 22.70 2.66 16.36
N THR A 13 23.88 2.60 15.78
CA THR A 13 24.04 2.55 14.32
C THR A 13 23.41 1.30 13.69
N ALA A 14 23.44 0.15 14.38
CA ALA A 14 22.78 -1.06 13.91
C ALA A 14 21.25 -0.93 13.94
N ARG A 15 20.70 -0.25 14.96
CA ARG A 15 19.27 0.03 15.08
C ARG A 15 18.79 0.98 13.98
N ASP A 16 19.56 2.03 13.70
CA ASP A 16 19.22 3.02 12.68
C ASP A 16 19.24 2.41 11.27
N LYS A 17 20.17 1.46 11.01
CA LYS A 17 20.21 0.71 9.74
C LYS A 17 18.97 -0.16 9.49
N GLY A 18 18.42 -0.77 10.55
CA GLY A 18 17.21 -1.60 10.44
C GLY A 18 15.92 -0.78 10.34
N MET A 19 15.94 0.46 10.83
CA MET A 19 14.77 1.35 10.88
C MET A 19 14.27 1.69 9.47
N SER A 20 15.16 2.12 8.57
CA SER A 20 14.77 2.46 7.20
C SER A 20 14.24 1.25 6.42
N THR A 21 14.85 0.07 6.54
CA THR A 21 14.36 -1.15 5.87
C THR A 21 12.96 -1.55 6.36
N ALA A 22 12.69 -1.41 7.67
CA ALA A 22 11.38 -1.69 8.23
C ALA A 22 10.31 -0.72 7.71
N GLU A 23 10.62 0.57 7.59
CA GLU A 23 9.71 1.58 7.04
C GLU A 23 9.31 1.26 5.60
N TYR A 24 10.27 0.92 4.74
CA TYR A 24 9.99 0.53 3.35
C TYR A 24 9.17 -0.76 3.26
N ALA A 25 9.46 -1.75 4.10
CA ALA A 25 8.71 -3.00 4.13
C ALA A 25 7.25 -2.77 4.54
N VAL A 26 7.02 -2.01 5.62
CA VAL A 26 5.68 -1.67 6.09
C VAL A 26 4.93 -0.81 5.07
N GLY A 27 5.59 0.19 4.47
CA GLY A 27 5.01 1.01 3.42
C GLY A 27 4.57 0.20 2.21
N THR A 28 5.38 -0.78 1.79
CA THR A 28 5.05 -1.69 0.68
C THR A 28 3.86 -2.58 1.01
N ILE A 29 3.82 -3.15 2.21
CA ILE A 29 2.69 -3.98 2.67
C ILE A 29 1.40 -3.16 2.74
N ALA A 30 1.46 -1.94 3.28
CA ALA A 30 0.32 -1.04 3.35
C ALA A 30 -0.22 -0.69 1.95
N ALA A 31 0.66 -0.39 0.99
CA ALA A 31 0.28 -0.13 -0.39
C ALA A 31 -0.36 -1.36 -1.05
N ALA A 32 0.22 -2.55 -0.86
CA ALA A 32 -0.32 -3.79 -1.41
C ALA A 32 -1.71 -4.13 -0.83
N ALA A 33 -1.90 -3.96 0.48
CA ALA A 33 -3.19 -4.16 1.13
C ALA A 33 -4.26 -3.19 0.60
N PHE A 34 -3.90 -1.92 0.43
CA PHE A 34 -4.79 -0.91 -0.13
C PHE A 34 -5.16 -1.22 -1.59
N ALA A 35 -4.19 -1.64 -2.42
CA ALA A 35 -4.46 -2.09 -3.78
C ALA A 35 -5.41 -3.30 -3.81
N GLY A 36 -5.25 -4.25 -2.89
CA GLY A 36 -6.16 -5.39 -2.74
C GLY A 36 -7.60 -4.95 -2.40
N LEU A 37 -7.75 -3.98 -1.50
CA LEU A 37 -9.06 -3.39 -1.18
C LEU A 37 -9.69 -2.71 -2.40
N LEU A 38 -8.94 -1.86 -3.10
CA LEU A 38 -9.43 -1.18 -4.31
C LEU A 38 -9.82 -2.17 -5.40
N PHE A 39 -9.03 -3.23 -5.60
CA PHE A 39 -9.34 -4.30 -6.55
C PHE A 39 -10.67 -4.97 -6.20
N LYS A 40 -10.90 -5.29 -4.92
CA LYS A 40 -12.18 -5.85 -4.46
C LYS A 40 -13.36 -4.91 -4.71
N ILE A 41 -13.19 -3.61 -4.49
CA ILE A 41 -14.23 -2.61 -4.75
C ILE A 41 -14.54 -2.56 -6.25
N VAL A 42 -13.53 -2.39 -7.11
CA VAL A 42 -13.73 -2.28 -8.56
C VAL A 42 -14.31 -3.55 -9.18
N THR A 43 -14.00 -4.72 -8.61
CA THR A 43 -14.53 -6.00 -9.08
C THR A 43 -15.87 -6.39 -8.44
N SER A 44 -16.45 -5.52 -7.61
CA SER A 44 -17.71 -5.81 -6.93
C SER A 44 -18.91 -5.83 -7.90
N PRO A 45 -19.96 -6.62 -7.60
CA PRO A 45 -21.18 -6.66 -8.41
C PRO A 45 -21.85 -5.29 -8.56
N GLU A 46 -21.79 -4.45 -7.52
CA GLU A 46 -22.39 -3.10 -7.49
C GLU A 46 -21.69 -2.19 -8.48
N VAL A 47 -20.34 -2.13 -8.46
CA VAL A 47 -19.56 -1.31 -9.39
C VAL A 47 -19.75 -1.80 -10.82
N LYS A 48 -19.72 -3.11 -11.05
CA LYS A 48 -20.00 -3.69 -12.37
C LYS A 48 -21.39 -3.31 -12.88
N THR A 49 -22.40 -3.35 -12.03
CA THR A 49 -23.78 -2.98 -12.39
C THR A 49 -23.89 -1.51 -12.74
N LEU A 50 -23.25 -0.63 -11.97
CA LEU A 50 -23.16 0.81 -12.25
C LEU A 50 -22.53 1.08 -13.61
N LEU A 51 -21.36 0.48 -13.89
CA LEU A 51 -20.66 0.64 -15.16
C LEU A 51 -21.49 0.12 -16.34
N LEU A 52 -22.11 -1.05 -16.19
CA LEU A 52 -23.02 -1.59 -17.21
C LEU A 52 -24.23 -0.69 -17.45
N GLY A 53 -24.76 -0.05 -16.40
CA GLY A 53 -25.83 0.95 -16.52
C GLY A 53 -25.42 2.15 -17.35
N ILE A 54 -24.20 2.67 -17.12
CA ILE A 54 -23.64 3.79 -17.91
C ILE A 54 -23.50 3.40 -19.38
N ILE A 55 -22.94 2.21 -19.66
CA ILE A 55 -22.78 1.72 -21.04
C ILE A 55 -24.14 1.56 -21.73
N LYS A 56 -25.12 0.95 -21.06
CA LYS A 56 -26.48 0.78 -21.61
C LYS A 56 -27.13 2.13 -21.93
N LYS A 57 -27.01 3.12 -21.03
CA LYS A 57 -27.54 4.47 -21.26
C LYS A 57 -26.87 5.14 -22.45
N ALA A 58 -25.54 5.00 -22.60
CA ALA A 58 -24.82 5.55 -23.74
C ALA A 58 -25.27 4.91 -25.07
N LEU A 59 -25.47 3.59 -25.10
CA LEU A 59 -25.95 2.89 -26.28
C LEU A 59 -27.38 3.27 -26.67
N GLN A 60 -28.26 3.52 -25.69
CA GLN A 60 -29.62 4.01 -25.94
C GLN A 60 -29.68 5.42 -26.53
N LEU A 61 -28.67 6.26 -26.30
CA LEU A 61 -28.59 7.62 -26.87
C LEU A 61 -28.00 7.63 -28.28
N ALA A 62 -27.30 6.56 -28.68
CA ALA A 62 -26.57 6.49 -29.94
C ALA A 62 -27.37 5.82 -31.08
N GLY A 63 -28.43 5.08 -30.76
CA GLY A 63 -29.37 4.49 -31.72
C GLY A 63 -30.69 5.25 -31.72
#